data_AF-A0A9P9Q3M8-F1
#
_entry.id   AF-A0A9P9Q3M8-F1
#
_cell.length_a   1.000
_cell.length_b   1.000
_cell.length_c   1.000
_cell.angle_alpha   90.00
_cell.angle_beta   90.00
_cell.angle_gamma   90.00
#
_symmetry.space_group_name_H-M   'P 1'
#
loop_
_entity.id
_entity.type
_entity.pdbx_description
1 polymer ?
#
loop_
_entity_poly.entity_id
_entity_poly.type
_entity_poly.pdbx_seq_one_letter_code
_entity_poly.pdbx_strand_id
1 'polypeptide(L)'
;MAEVFGAVAAGIALSTELIKISKAIRETIKEVQHARQDVTDLLNEATIFAGLYQMFQRGCSEGLKACASTAKSTRRLESWAQATISGLNKVREDVEALRLNTNDTYSVSQSLSAHLRWFFGTSLVKGLRASMRVATESINAFASLTLIKKLDVQLRMLRSALRNLAERQILEQQYGMRIEDKIRQVQQEKAITRQVYQVHQNICTNAREYLIAHQQKTRTKDVFPEADALHEFTESVEEYAEEILYTSRPSSQMRTSVPAREVPPRSTSIQHRLNSRPSIPSRPRSNAIPLSDHTVDKGPEKQSSSIHKTSNFDQFQREIRDIEHRGSTREYMNDPDGNIMSRPKMKSRSSSATASSSTEEQELRRQNIGSHTIKLGNRHVNFNEHRFPATDHAIAEAFFQALVSSGDKLDALDYVLSQPSTANRRWFGIEGWMINMYASPAAKRLAHFERTARISGARYGRDGEYIWVDCHKLLPRDTEHRDRNLQIMKEDELKLLALITELDRLRQTHNPGTTPEVSGWNMRLLIPQGGPSARVTDNSTRAKTPE
;
A
#
# COMPACT_ATOMS: atom_id res chain seq x y z
N MET A 1 -12.38 30.89 -23.15
CA MET A 1 -11.14 30.27 -23.68
C MET A 1 -9.91 30.82 -22.94
N ALA A 2 -9.62 32.13 -22.99
CA ALA A 2 -8.45 32.73 -22.33
C ALA A 2 -8.25 32.30 -20.86
N GLU A 3 -9.31 32.29 -20.05
CA GLU A 3 -9.25 31.86 -18.64
C GLU A 3 -8.75 30.43 -18.43
N VAL A 4 -9.12 29.49 -19.33
CA VAL A 4 -8.69 28.07 -19.24
C VAL A 4 -7.21 27.95 -19.59
N PHE A 5 -6.74 28.68 -20.61
CA PHE A 5 -5.31 28.75 -20.93
C PHE A 5 -4.51 29.39 -19.79
N GLY A 6 -5.05 30.41 -19.14
CA GLY A 6 -4.43 31.04 -17.95
C GLY A 6 -4.24 30.05 -16.80
N ALA A 7 -5.28 29.31 -16.43
CA ALA A 7 -5.23 28.31 -15.35
C ALA A 7 -4.21 27.19 -15.63
N VAL A 8 -4.12 26.72 -16.89
CA VAL A 8 -3.12 25.71 -17.28
C VAL A 8 -1.70 26.26 -17.21
N ALA A 9 -1.47 27.48 -17.70
CA ALA A 9 -0.16 28.12 -17.65
C ALA A 9 0.30 28.36 -16.21
N ALA A 10 -0.60 28.84 -15.33
CA ALA A 10 -0.35 28.97 -13.90
C ALA A 10 -0.04 27.61 -13.26
N GLY A 11 -0.84 26.58 -13.57
CA GLY A 11 -0.63 25.21 -13.10
C GLY A 11 0.76 24.63 -13.45
N ILE A 12 1.18 24.78 -14.71
CA ILE A 12 2.50 24.34 -15.17
C ILE A 12 3.62 25.14 -14.49
N ALA A 13 3.44 26.45 -14.31
CA ALA A 13 4.41 27.29 -13.60
C ALA A 13 4.59 26.83 -12.14
N LEU A 14 3.49 26.58 -11.41
CA LEU A 14 3.52 26.12 -10.02
C LEU A 14 4.18 24.74 -9.89
N SER A 15 3.85 23.76 -10.74
CA SER A 15 4.57 22.47 -10.79
C SER A 15 6.07 22.65 -11.05
N THR A 16 6.43 23.58 -11.93
CA THR A 16 7.84 23.87 -12.27
C THR A 16 8.58 24.48 -11.08
N GLU A 17 7.96 25.42 -10.35
CA GLU A 17 8.56 26.01 -9.14
C GLU A 17 8.67 25.00 -8.00
N LEU A 18 7.67 24.13 -7.78
CA LEU A 18 7.76 23.03 -6.81
C LEU A 18 8.94 22.10 -7.11
N ILE A 19 9.18 21.75 -8.37
CA ILE A 19 10.32 20.93 -8.79
C ILE A 19 11.65 21.68 -8.61
N LYS A 20 11.72 22.98 -8.95
CA LYS A 20 12.92 23.81 -8.75
C LYS A 20 13.30 23.90 -7.26
N ILE A 21 12.34 24.26 -6.41
CA ILE A 21 12.55 24.35 -4.95
C ILE A 21 12.93 22.98 -4.39
N SER A 22 12.27 21.91 -4.85
CA SER A 22 12.61 20.55 -4.41
C SER A 22 14.04 20.14 -4.76
N LYS A 23 14.57 20.58 -5.91
CA LYS A 23 15.98 20.39 -6.29
C LYS A 23 16.93 21.24 -5.45
N ALA A 24 16.63 22.51 -5.22
CA ALA A 24 17.47 23.41 -4.42
C ALA A 24 17.61 22.93 -2.96
N ILE A 25 16.52 22.50 -2.33
CA ILE A 25 16.58 21.91 -0.99
C ILE A 25 17.37 20.59 -1.03
N ARG A 26 17.21 19.74 -2.06
CA ARG A 26 17.97 18.48 -2.22
C ARG A 26 19.47 18.72 -2.31
N GLU A 27 19.89 19.81 -2.95
CA GLU A 27 21.31 20.19 -3.01
C GLU A 27 21.83 20.62 -1.64
N THR A 28 21.07 21.46 -0.93
CA THR A 28 21.43 21.93 0.42
C THR A 28 21.49 20.80 1.46
N ILE A 29 20.55 19.84 1.43
CA ILE A 29 20.52 18.67 2.34
C ILE A 29 21.81 17.84 2.28
N LYS A 30 22.53 17.80 1.15
CA LYS A 30 23.74 16.96 1.01
C LYS A 30 24.81 17.29 2.05
N GLU A 31 24.81 18.53 2.55
CA GLU A 31 25.77 19.04 3.52
C GLU A 31 25.25 19.02 4.96
N VAL A 32 23.96 18.71 5.17
CA VAL A 32 23.33 18.66 6.50
C VAL A 32 23.21 17.20 6.96
N GLN A 33 23.95 16.83 8.01
CA GLN A 33 23.92 15.47 8.56
C GLN A 33 22.65 15.17 9.36
N HIS A 34 22.17 16.12 10.15
CA HIS A 34 21.01 15.95 11.01
C HIS A 34 19.69 16.24 10.26
N ALA A 35 18.66 15.44 10.52
CA ALA A 35 17.33 15.52 9.90
C ALA A 35 17.21 15.33 8.37
N ARG A 36 18.30 14.97 7.69
CA ARG A 36 18.33 14.59 6.26
C ARG A 36 17.16 13.72 5.81
N GLN A 37 16.71 12.76 6.64
CA GLN A 37 15.61 11.86 6.31
C GLN A 37 14.25 12.58 6.19
N ASP A 38 13.86 13.38 7.18
CA ASP A 38 12.56 14.07 7.22
C ASP A 38 12.41 15.02 6.03
N VAL A 39 13.49 15.73 5.67
CA VAL A 39 13.48 16.62 4.51
C VAL A 39 13.52 15.84 3.20
N THR A 40 14.32 14.77 3.08
CA THR A 40 14.34 13.92 1.87
C THR A 40 12.94 13.38 1.55
N ASP A 41 12.21 12.93 2.56
CA ASP A 41 10.84 12.46 2.39
C ASP A 41 9.88 13.59 1.97
N LEU A 42 10.00 14.79 2.55
CA LEU A 42 9.23 15.97 2.14
C LEU A 42 9.46 16.31 0.67
N LEU A 43 10.70 16.21 0.18
CA LEU A 43 11.03 16.47 -1.22
C LEU A 43 10.49 15.41 -2.17
N ASN A 44 10.41 14.15 -1.73
CA ASN A 44 9.78 13.09 -2.51
C ASN A 44 8.27 13.34 -2.62
N GLU A 45 7.60 13.67 -1.52
CA GLU A 45 6.17 14.03 -1.49
C GLU A 45 5.89 15.24 -2.40
N ALA A 46 6.70 16.30 -2.31
CA ALA A 46 6.57 17.49 -3.16
C ALA A 46 6.80 17.19 -4.65
N THR A 47 7.69 16.24 -4.98
CA THR A 47 7.94 15.81 -6.36
C THR A 47 6.75 15.00 -6.91
N ILE A 48 6.18 14.09 -6.13
CA ILE A 48 4.99 13.32 -6.48
C ILE A 48 3.81 14.27 -6.71
N PHE A 49 3.57 15.17 -5.75
CA PHE A 49 2.51 16.17 -5.84
C PHE A 49 2.66 17.05 -7.10
N ALA A 50 3.86 17.56 -7.40
CA ALA A 50 4.08 18.42 -8.56
C ALA A 50 3.73 17.73 -9.90
N GLY A 51 4.02 16.42 -10.03
CA GLY A 51 3.64 15.61 -11.18
C GLY A 51 2.13 15.39 -11.28
N LEU A 52 1.50 14.99 -10.16
CA LEU A 52 0.04 14.81 -10.08
C LEU A 52 -0.72 16.13 -10.36
N TYR A 53 -0.23 17.25 -9.87
CA TYR A 53 -0.82 18.57 -10.08
C TYR A 53 -0.75 19.04 -11.55
N GLN A 54 0.38 18.80 -12.22
CA GLN A 54 0.52 19.06 -13.65
C GLN A 54 -0.48 18.23 -14.48
N MET A 55 -0.61 16.94 -14.13
CA MET A 55 -1.55 16.01 -14.75
C MET A 55 -3.01 16.40 -14.49
N PHE A 56 -3.35 16.81 -13.27
CA PHE A 56 -4.67 17.35 -12.90
C PHE A 56 -5.04 18.57 -13.76
N GLN A 57 -4.16 19.57 -13.84
CA GLN A 57 -4.39 20.80 -14.61
C GLN A 57 -4.61 20.52 -16.10
N ARG A 58 -3.79 19.62 -16.68
CA ARG A 58 -3.98 19.13 -18.04
C ARG A 58 -5.35 18.44 -18.22
N GLY A 59 -5.71 17.53 -17.31
CA GLY A 59 -7.00 16.84 -17.32
C GLY A 59 -8.21 17.78 -17.22
N CYS A 60 -8.12 18.83 -16.40
CA CYS A 60 -9.12 19.89 -16.30
C CYS A 60 -9.30 20.64 -17.63
N SER A 61 -8.20 20.93 -18.33
CA SER A 61 -8.24 21.65 -19.62
C SER A 61 -8.78 20.86 -20.80
N GLU A 62 -8.46 19.56 -20.88
CA GLU A 62 -8.86 18.70 -22.00
C GLU A 62 -10.30 18.16 -21.84
N GLY A 63 -10.74 17.91 -20.59
CA GLY A 63 -11.93 17.10 -20.32
C GLY A 63 -13.20 17.84 -19.89
N LEU A 64 -13.08 19.06 -19.35
CA LEU A 64 -14.18 19.75 -18.69
C LEU A 64 -14.61 20.99 -19.45
N LYS A 65 -15.69 20.85 -20.25
CA LYS A 65 -16.53 22.01 -20.60
C LYS A 65 -17.00 22.64 -19.28
N ALA A 66 -16.51 23.84 -19.01
CA ALA A 66 -16.50 24.52 -17.70
C ALA A 66 -17.69 24.18 -16.79
N CYS A 67 -17.49 23.20 -15.90
CA CYS A 67 -18.38 23.01 -14.77
C CYS A 67 -17.93 23.99 -13.68
N ALA A 68 -18.85 24.86 -13.22
CA ALA A 68 -18.51 25.93 -12.29
C ALA A 68 -17.93 25.42 -10.96
N SER A 69 -18.38 24.23 -10.51
CA SER A 69 -17.83 23.52 -9.36
C SER A 69 -16.34 23.22 -9.54
N THR A 70 -15.95 22.60 -10.66
CA THR A 70 -14.55 22.27 -10.93
C THR A 70 -13.64 23.49 -10.99
N ALA A 71 -14.10 24.60 -11.59
CA ALA A 71 -13.31 25.84 -11.61
C ALA A 71 -13.05 26.40 -10.20
N LYS A 72 -14.02 26.25 -9.27
CA LYS A 72 -13.86 26.60 -7.86
C LYS A 72 -12.85 25.67 -7.17
N SER A 73 -12.95 24.36 -7.37
CA SER A 73 -12.00 23.36 -6.85
C SER A 73 -10.56 23.62 -7.32
N THR A 74 -10.36 23.89 -8.62
CA THR A 74 -9.03 24.19 -9.18
C THR A 74 -8.41 25.43 -8.54
N ARG A 75 -9.16 26.51 -8.34
CA ARG A 75 -8.68 27.74 -7.69
C ARG A 75 -8.31 27.52 -6.21
N ARG A 76 -9.10 26.73 -5.48
CA ARG A 76 -8.80 26.36 -4.07
C ARG A 76 -7.46 25.63 -3.95
N LEU A 77 -7.26 24.62 -4.82
CA LEU A 77 -6.00 23.87 -4.90
C LEU A 77 -4.82 24.73 -5.37
N GLU A 78 -5.05 25.70 -6.27
CA GLU A 78 -4.04 26.68 -6.71
C GLU A 78 -3.57 27.60 -5.58
N SER A 79 -4.49 28.16 -4.78
CA SER A 79 -4.16 28.96 -3.58
C SER A 79 -3.31 28.15 -2.59
N TRP A 80 -3.76 26.93 -2.29
CA TRP A 80 -3.03 26.04 -1.40
C TRP A 80 -1.65 25.65 -1.95
N ALA A 81 -1.51 25.45 -3.27
CA ALA A 81 -0.21 25.16 -3.89
C ALA A 81 0.76 26.35 -3.79
N GLN A 82 0.29 27.59 -3.93
CA GLN A 82 1.08 28.81 -3.72
C GLN A 82 1.51 28.98 -2.25
N ALA A 83 0.61 28.70 -1.30
CA ALA A 83 0.94 28.68 0.12
C ALA A 83 1.98 27.58 0.45
N THR A 84 1.86 26.42 -0.20
CA THR A 84 2.78 25.28 -0.03
C THR A 84 4.18 25.56 -0.61
N ILE A 85 4.26 26.23 -1.76
CA ILE A 85 5.52 26.77 -2.32
C ILE A 85 6.19 27.73 -1.32
N SER A 86 5.41 28.61 -0.71
CA SER A 86 5.91 29.55 0.31
C SER A 86 6.43 28.82 1.56
N GLY A 87 5.71 27.80 2.02
CA GLY A 87 6.16 26.93 3.12
C GLY A 87 7.43 26.14 2.80
N LEU A 88 7.57 25.65 1.56
CA LEU A 88 8.80 24.98 1.10
C LEU A 88 9.99 25.95 0.99
N ASN A 89 9.78 27.21 0.60
CA ASN A 89 10.83 28.23 0.64
C ASN A 89 11.27 28.54 2.07
N LYS A 90 10.36 28.62 3.04
CA LYS A 90 10.72 28.74 4.47
C LYS A 90 11.55 27.53 4.95
N VAL A 91 11.16 26.30 4.59
CA VAL A 91 11.96 25.10 4.89
C VAL A 91 13.33 25.17 4.20
N ARG A 92 13.42 25.70 2.98
CA ARG A 92 14.69 25.91 2.28
C ARG A 92 15.59 26.87 3.05
N GLU A 93 15.08 28.03 3.45
CA GLU A 93 15.81 29.02 4.25
C GLU A 93 16.29 28.44 5.59
N ASP A 94 15.45 27.66 6.27
CA ASP A 94 15.82 26.97 7.52
C ASP A 94 16.91 25.89 7.29
N VAL A 95 16.87 25.14 6.18
CA VAL A 95 17.91 24.16 5.83
C VAL A 95 19.20 24.84 5.34
N GLU A 96 19.12 25.97 4.64
CA GLU A 96 20.27 26.78 4.27
C GLU A 96 20.93 27.40 5.52
N ALA A 97 20.17 27.80 6.54
CA ALA A 97 20.71 28.26 7.83
C ALA A 97 21.39 27.14 8.66
N LEU A 98 21.10 25.87 8.38
CA LEU A 98 21.83 24.71 8.94
C LEU A 98 23.14 24.39 8.21
N ARG A 99 23.34 24.97 7.02
CA ARG A 99 24.56 24.78 6.23
C ARG A 99 25.70 25.49 6.96
N LEU A 100 26.54 24.73 7.64
CA LEU A 100 27.76 25.22 8.26
C LEU A 100 28.73 25.68 7.15
N ASN A 101 28.68 26.97 6.80
CA ASN A 101 29.71 27.61 6.00
C ASN A 101 31.05 27.44 6.71
N THR A 102 31.85 26.48 6.24
CA THR A 102 33.11 26.06 6.86
C THR A 102 34.20 27.14 6.82
N ASN A 103 33.98 28.21 6.06
CA ASN A 103 34.89 29.34 5.88
C ASN A 103 34.47 30.60 6.65
N ASP A 104 33.24 30.67 7.18
CA ASP A 104 32.76 31.80 7.96
C ASP A 104 32.90 31.50 9.45
N THR A 105 33.45 32.44 10.23
CA THR A 105 33.45 32.41 11.69
C THR A 105 32.05 32.71 12.26
N TYR A 106 31.09 31.83 11.97
CA TYR A 106 29.77 31.88 12.59
C TYR A 106 29.90 31.72 14.10
N SER A 107 29.19 32.57 14.85
CA SER A 107 29.12 32.43 16.30
C SER A 107 28.44 31.10 16.64
N VAL A 108 28.95 30.40 17.66
CA VAL A 108 28.33 29.17 18.20
C VAL A 108 26.85 29.39 18.55
N SER A 109 26.48 30.62 18.96
CA SER A 109 25.09 31.01 19.20
C SER A 109 24.21 30.94 17.95
N GLN A 110 24.73 31.28 16.76
CA GLN A 110 23.97 31.23 15.50
C GLN A 110 23.73 29.78 15.08
N SER A 111 24.77 28.92 15.10
CA SER A 111 24.63 27.48 14.81
C SER A 111 23.67 26.80 15.79
N LEU A 112 23.78 27.08 17.10
CA LEU A 112 22.83 26.57 18.10
C LEU A 112 21.41 27.08 17.84
N SER A 113 21.24 28.36 17.48
CA SER A 113 19.92 28.92 17.16
C SER A 113 19.30 28.30 15.90
N ALA A 114 20.10 27.95 14.89
CA ALA A 114 19.65 27.26 13.69
C ALA A 114 19.24 25.81 13.99
N HIS A 115 20.03 25.07 14.79
CA HIS A 115 19.67 23.73 15.24
C HIS A 115 18.40 23.72 16.12
N LEU A 116 18.23 24.70 17.01
CA LEU A 116 17.01 24.85 17.80
C LEU A 116 15.81 25.22 16.92
N ARG A 117 15.95 26.20 16.02
CA ARG A 117 14.90 26.57 15.06
C ARG A 117 14.47 25.36 14.24
N TRP A 118 15.42 24.58 13.72
CA TRP A 118 15.13 23.35 13.00
C TRP A 118 14.41 22.31 13.86
N PHE A 119 14.88 22.08 15.09
CA PHE A 119 14.28 21.10 16.01
C PHE A 119 12.78 21.40 16.22
N PHE A 120 12.41 22.68 16.44
CA PHE A 120 11.01 23.11 16.50
C PHE A 120 10.32 23.10 15.13
N GLY A 121 11.05 23.44 14.06
CA GLY A 121 10.59 23.42 12.66
C GLY A 121 10.29 22.03 12.07
N THR A 122 10.69 20.94 12.75
CA THR A 122 10.27 19.57 12.36
C THR A 122 8.75 19.40 12.30
N SER A 123 8.00 20.22 13.06
CA SER A 123 6.54 20.31 13.01
C SER A 123 6.02 20.83 11.66
N LEU A 124 6.66 21.86 11.09
CA LEU A 124 6.33 22.41 9.76
C LEU A 124 6.62 21.38 8.65
N VAL A 125 7.75 20.67 8.73
CA VAL A 125 8.12 19.62 7.76
C VAL A 125 7.09 18.47 7.75
N LYS A 126 6.71 17.97 8.94
CA LYS A 126 5.68 16.93 9.08
C LYS A 126 4.30 17.42 8.65
N GLY A 127 4.01 18.69 8.92
CA GLY A 127 2.81 19.38 8.46
C GLY A 127 2.68 19.47 6.95
N LEU A 128 3.72 19.98 6.29
CA LEU A 128 3.80 20.06 4.83
C LEU A 128 3.62 18.67 4.20
N ARG A 129 4.35 17.65 4.69
CA ARG A 129 4.18 16.25 4.25
C ARG A 129 2.74 15.76 4.37
N ALA A 130 2.10 15.97 5.53
CA ALA A 130 0.72 15.56 5.75
C ALA A 130 -0.26 16.27 4.79
N SER A 131 -0.11 17.58 4.61
CA SER A 131 -0.94 18.37 3.70
C SER A 131 -0.75 17.99 2.23
N MET A 132 0.48 17.76 1.77
CA MET A 132 0.77 17.29 0.41
C MET A 132 0.17 15.91 0.17
N ARG A 133 0.23 15.01 1.15
CA ARG A 133 -0.38 13.68 1.02
C ARG A 133 -1.91 13.77 0.89
N VAL A 134 -2.57 14.60 1.68
CA VAL A 134 -4.02 14.87 1.53
C VAL A 134 -4.34 15.45 0.14
N ALA A 135 -3.52 16.37 -0.36
CA ALA A 135 -3.70 16.96 -1.69
C ALA A 135 -3.51 15.94 -2.82
N THR A 136 -2.46 15.11 -2.73
CA THR A 136 -2.16 13.97 -3.64
C THR A 136 -3.35 13.01 -3.73
N GLU A 137 -3.88 12.53 -2.60
CA GLU A 137 -5.00 11.60 -2.59
C GLU A 137 -6.30 12.26 -3.06
N SER A 138 -6.53 13.54 -2.72
CA SER A 138 -7.67 14.32 -3.22
C SER A 138 -7.64 14.49 -4.75
N ILE A 139 -6.45 14.72 -5.34
CA ILE A 139 -6.27 14.77 -6.80
C ILE A 139 -6.56 13.40 -7.43
N ASN A 140 -6.05 12.32 -6.86
CA ASN A 140 -6.27 10.96 -7.37
C ASN A 140 -7.75 10.54 -7.29
N ALA A 141 -8.43 10.91 -6.20
CA ALA A 141 -9.88 10.76 -6.06
C ALA A 141 -10.63 11.55 -7.15
N PHE A 142 -10.29 12.83 -7.36
CA PHE A 142 -10.90 13.67 -8.40
C PHE A 142 -10.67 13.14 -9.82
N ALA A 143 -9.46 12.63 -10.12
CA ALA A 143 -9.13 12.03 -11.40
C ALA A 143 -9.97 10.76 -11.65
N SER A 144 -10.13 9.93 -10.62
CA SER A 144 -10.98 8.73 -10.65
C SER A 144 -12.46 9.07 -10.90
N LEU A 145 -13.00 10.09 -10.21
CA LEU A 145 -14.36 10.60 -10.45
C LEU A 145 -14.54 11.11 -11.89
N THR A 146 -13.56 11.86 -12.39
CA THR A 146 -13.59 12.38 -13.76
C THR A 146 -13.56 11.25 -14.80
N LEU A 147 -12.83 10.16 -14.54
CA LEU A 147 -12.89 8.95 -15.37
C LEU A 147 -14.28 8.30 -15.31
N ILE A 148 -14.86 8.10 -14.13
CA ILE A 148 -16.21 7.54 -13.96
C ILE A 148 -17.23 8.36 -14.78
N LYS A 149 -17.17 9.69 -14.73
CA LYS A 149 -18.03 10.59 -15.51
C LYS A 149 -17.84 10.43 -17.03
N LYS A 150 -16.61 10.23 -17.51
CA LYS A 150 -16.31 9.93 -18.93
C LYS A 150 -16.88 8.57 -19.35
N LEU A 151 -16.68 7.53 -18.54
CA LEU A 151 -17.22 6.19 -18.78
C LEU A 151 -18.77 6.20 -18.81
N ASP A 152 -19.43 7.03 -18.00
CA ASP A 152 -20.90 7.21 -18.05
C ASP A 152 -21.39 7.96 -19.30
N VAL A 153 -20.61 8.89 -19.86
CA VAL A 153 -20.90 9.46 -21.17
C VAL A 153 -20.77 8.38 -22.25
N GLN A 154 -19.69 7.60 -22.23
CA GLN A 154 -19.46 6.52 -23.19
C GLN A 154 -20.53 5.42 -23.13
N LEU A 155 -20.93 4.98 -21.92
CA LEU A 155 -22.02 4.02 -21.74
C LEU A 155 -23.36 4.55 -22.27
N ARG A 156 -23.65 5.86 -22.11
CA ARG A 156 -24.86 6.45 -22.70
C ARG A 156 -24.81 6.45 -24.22
N MET A 157 -23.68 6.80 -24.83
CA MET A 157 -23.50 6.76 -26.29
C MET A 157 -23.59 5.35 -26.87
N LEU A 158 -22.95 4.36 -26.24
CA LEU A 158 -23.04 2.96 -26.68
C LEU A 158 -24.48 2.42 -26.55
N ARG A 159 -25.19 2.78 -25.48
CA ARG A 159 -26.60 2.40 -25.27
C ARG A 159 -27.58 3.14 -26.20
N SER A 160 -27.27 4.35 -26.67
CA SER A 160 -28.09 5.00 -27.70
C SER A 160 -27.86 4.37 -29.07
N ALA A 161 -26.61 4.05 -29.42
CA ALA A 161 -26.27 3.38 -30.68
C ALA A 161 -26.94 2.00 -30.82
N LEU A 162 -27.18 1.26 -29.73
CA LEU A 162 -27.99 0.02 -29.76
C LEU A 162 -29.42 0.22 -30.29
N ARG A 163 -29.94 1.46 -30.32
CA ARG A 163 -31.27 1.79 -30.88
C ARG A 163 -31.23 2.18 -32.35
N ASN A 164 -30.05 2.45 -32.92
CA ASN A 164 -29.86 2.86 -34.30
C ASN A 164 -28.89 1.92 -35.01
N LEU A 165 -29.41 1.06 -35.90
CA LEU A 165 -28.63 0.03 -36.58
C LEU A 165 -27.42 0.60 -37.37
N ALA A 166 -27.56 1.80 -37.95
CA ALA A 166 -26.47 2.43 -38.71
C ALA A 166 -25.34 2.92 -37.79
N GLU A 167 -25.67 3.62 -36.70
CA GLU A 167 -24.69 4.00 -35.66
C GLU A 167 -24.04 2.76 -35.04
N ARG A 168 -24.82 1.70 -34.81
CA ARG A 168 -24.31 0.42 -34.31
C ARG A 168 -23.20 -0.12 -35.22
N GLN A 169 -23.46 -0.27 -36.52
CA GLN A 169 -22.48 -0.82 -37.46
C GLN A 169 -21.20 0.03 -37.52
N ILE A 170 -21.33 1.37 -37.52
CA ILE A 170 -20.18 2.29 -37.51
C ILE A 170 -19.32 2.09 -36.26
N LEU A 171 -19.94 1.99 -35.07
CA LEU A 171 -19.20 1.79 -33.82
C LEU A 171 -18.63 0.36 -33.68
N GLU A 172 -19.34 -0.68 -34.15
CA GLU A 172 -18.81 -2.06 -34.17
C GLU A 172 -17.59 -2.16 -35.08
N GLN A 173 -17.61 -1.48 -36.25
CA GLN A 173 -16.46 -1.36 -37.13
C GLN A 173 -15.32 -0.53 -36.50
N GLN A 174 -15.63 0.57 -35.79
CA GLN A 174 -14.63 1.41 -35.13
C GLN A 174 -13.92 0.70 -33.97
N TYR A 175 -14.64 -0.10 -33.18
CA TYR A 175 -14.08 -0.81 -32.02
C TYR A 175 -13.59 -2.24 -32.34
N GLY A 176 -13.95 -2.80 -33.50
CA GLY A 176 -13.59 -4.18 -33.88
C GLY A 176 -14.28 -5.26 -33.03
N MET A 177 -15.39 -4.93 -32.38
CA MET A 177 -16.15 -5.84 -31.49
C MET A 177 -17.62 -5.42 -31.42
N ARG A 178 -18.48 -6.33 -30.93
CA ARG A 178 -19.91 -6.02 -30.75
C ARG A 178 -20.11 -4.95 -29.68
N ILE A 179 -21.11 -4.09 -29.85
CA ILE A 179 -21.38 -3.02 -28.86
C ILE A 179 -21.76 -3.57 -27.49
N GLU A 180 -22.44 -4.71 -27.42
CA GLU A 180 -22.76 -5.35 -26.14
C GLU A 180 -21.49 -5.78 -25.39
N ASP A 181 -20.46 -6.24 -26.09
CA ASP A 181 -19.16 -6.59 -25.50
C ASP A 181 -18.44 -5.34 -25.03
N LYS A 182 -18.45 -4.27 -25.83
CA LYS A 182 -17.85 -2.98 -25.44
C LYS A 182 -18.58 -2.36 -24.23
N ILE A 183 -19.90 -2.48 -24.14
CA ILE A 183 -20.69 -2.05 -22.97
C ILE A 183 -20.26 -2.83 -21.74
N ARG A 184 -20.12 -4.16 -21.81
CA ARG A 184 -19.65 -4.98 -20.70
C ARG A 184 -18.25 -4.57 -20.24
N GLN A 185 -17.32 -4.33 -21.18
CA GLN A 185 -15.97 -3.85 -20.87
C GLN A 185 -16.00 -2.50 -20.12
N VAL A 186 -16.73 -1.51 -20.64
CA VAL A 186 -16.80 -0.16 -20.04
C VAL A 186 -17.54 -0.20 -18.68
N GLN A 187 -18.49 -1.12 -18.48
CA GLN A 187 -19.10 -1.35 -17.17
C GLN A 187 -18.11 -1.94 -16.14
N GLN A 188 -17.27 -2.90 -16.56
CA GLN A 188 -16.22 -3.48 -15.72
C GLN A 188 -15.16 -2.42 -15.36
N GLU A 189 -14.72 -1.62 -16.34
CA GLU A 189 -13.78 -0.51 -16.14
C GLU A 189 -14.34 0.54 -15.15
N LYS A 190 -15.64 0.89 -15.27
CA LYS A 190 -16.33 1.77 -14.31
C LYS A 190 -16.35 1.17 -12.90
N ALA A 191 -16.57 -0.14 -12.76
CA ALA A 191 -16.60 -0.81 -11.47
C ALA A 191 -15.21 -0.80 -10.80
N ILE A 192 -14.16 -1.12 -11.54
CA ILE A 192 -12.76 -1.05 -11.07
C ILE A 192 -12.40 0.38 -10.66
N THR A 193 -12.71 1.37 -11.50
CA THR A 193 -12.45 2.79 -11.19
C THR A 193 -13.17 3.25 -9.92
N ARG A 194 -14.38 2.76 -9.67
CA ARG A 194 -15.13 3.05 -8.43
C ARG A 194 -14.46 2.46 -7.19
N GLN A 195 -13.87 1.27 -7.28
CA GLN A 195 -13.07 0.69 -6.19
C GLN A 195 -11.81 1.51 -5.93
N VAL A 196 -11.09 1.91 -6.98
CA VAL A 196 -9.90 2.79 -6.88
C VAL A 196 -10.26 4.12 -6.21
N TYR A 197 -11.36 4.76 -6.60
CA TYR A 197 -11.89 5.96 -5.95
C TYR A 197 -12.15 5.73 -4.44
N GLN A 198 -12.76 4.62 -4.05
CA GLN A 198 -13.03 4.31 -2.63
C GLN A 198 -11.73 4.12 -1.82
N VAL A 199 -10.70 3.54 -2.42
CA VAL A 199 -9.37 3.41 -1.79
C VAL A 199 -8.77 4.80 -1.55
N HIS A 200 -8.70 5.66 -2.56
CA HIS A 200 -8.19 7.04 -2.40
C HIS A 200 -9.01 7.86 -1.40
N GLN A 201 -10.35 7.72 -1.39
CA GLN A 201 -11.21 8.39 -0.42
C GLN A 201 -10.85 7.97 1.02
N ASN A 202 -10.68 6.67 1.28
CA ASN A 202 -10.30 6.18 2.61
C ASN A 202 -8.91 6.68 3.04
N ILE A 203 -7.92 6.69 2.14
CA ILE A 203 -6.57 7.19 2.44
C ILE A 203 -6.61 8.70 2.69
N CYS A 204 -7.40 9.45 1.90
CA CYS A 204 -7.60 10.88 2.07
C CYS A 204 -8.23 11.22 3.43
N THR A 205 -9.27 10.49 3.86
CA THR A 205 -9.88 10.68 5.19
C THR A 205 -8.87 10.44 6.31
N ASN A 206 -8.14 9.32 6.26
CA ASN A 206 -7.10 9.01 7.26
C ASN A 206 -5.99 10.09 7.30
N ALA A 207 -5.61 10.63 6.15
CA ALA A 207 -4.62 11.70 6.05
C ALA A 207 -5.16 13.06 6.56
N ARG A 208 -6.46 13.36 6.32
CA ARG A 208 -7.18 14.54 6.84
C ARG A 208 -7.28 14.49 8.36
N GLU A 209 -7.64 13.33 8.93
CA GLU A 209 -7.67 13.10 10.38
C GLU A 209 -6.28 13.27 11.01
N TYR A 210 -5.24 12.70 10.40
CA TYR A 210 -3.85 12.88 10.85
C TYR A 210 -3.42 14.35 10.82
N LEU A 211 -3.75 15.08 9.77
CA LEU A 211 -3.44 16.51 9.63
C LEU A 211 -4.13 17.34 10.73
N ILE A 212 -5.43 17.09 10.98
CA ILE A 212 -6.20 17.76 12.04
C ILE A 212 -5.61 17.45 13.42
N ALA A 213 -5.31 16.19 13.72
CA ALA A 213 -4.70 15.79 14.99
C ALA A 213 -3.30 16.41 15.18
N HIS A 214 -2.52 16.53 14.11
CA HIS A 214 -1.22 17.21 14.12
C HIS A 214 -1.39 18.70 14.43
N GLN A 215 -2.31 19.40 13.75
CA GLN A 215 -2.61 20.82 13.97
C GLN A 215 -3.07 21.09 15.41
N GLN A 216 -3.97 20.28 15.96
CA GLN A 216 -4.43 20.41 17.35
C GLN A 216 -3.29 20.23 18.37
N LYS A 217 -2.30 19.38 18.05
CA LYS A 217 -1.12 19.15 18.89
C LYS A 217 -0.10 20.29 18.79
N THR A 218 0.06 20.89 17.60
CA THR A 218 0.99 22.01 17.37
C THR A 218 0.36 23.36 17.70
N ARG A 219 0.36 23.73 19.00
CA ARG A 219 -0.05 25.06 19.50
C ARG A 219 0.80 26.24 18.99
N THR A 220 1.87 25.97 18.26
CA THR A 220 2.77 26.97 17.68
C THR A 220 2.08 27.74 16.55
N LYS A 221 2.10 29.08 16.62
CA LYS A 221 1.63 30.00 15.56
C LYS A 221 2.47 29.95 14.26
N ASP A 222 3.29 28.92 14.07
CA ASP A 222 4.04 28.74 12.84
C ASP A 222 3.06 28.51 11.70
N VAL A 223 3.06 29.44 10.75
CA VAL A 223 2.11 29.52 9.64
C VAL A 223 2.22 28.25 8.81
N PHE A 224 1.26 27.33 9.02
CA PHE A 224 0.97 26.26 8.09
C PHE A 224 0.47 26.87 6.77
N PRO A 225 0.75 26.25 5.61
CA PRO A 225 0.03 26.60 4.38
C PRO A 225 -1.48 26.45 4.59
N GLU A 226 -2.28 27.30 3.94
CA GLU A 226 -3.73 27.47 4.11
C GLU A 226 -4.49 26.13 4.22
N ALA A 227 -4.64 25.62 5.44
CA ALA A 227 -5.27 24.32 5.67
C ALA A 227 -6.74 24.34 5.22
N ASP A 228 -7.38 25.49 5.38
CA ASP A 228 -8.76 25.76 4.96
C ASP A 228 -8.91 25.63 3.45
N ALA A 229 -7.97 26.15 2.64
CA ALA A 229 -8.01 26.04 1.17
C ALA A 229 -7.89 24.58 0.70
N LEU A 230 -7.10 23.75 1.39
CA LEU A 230 -7.02 22.32 1.12
C LEU A 230 -8.28 21.57 1.58
N HIS A 231 -8.81 21.92 2.76
CA HIS A 231 -10.05 21.36 3.29
C HIS A 231 -11.22 21.62 2.33
N GLU A 232 -11.36 22.88 1.92
CA GLU A 232 -12.31 23.36 0.93
C GLU A 232 -12.13 22.67 -0.45
N PHE A 233 -10.91 22.31 -0.83
CA PHE A 233 -10.67 21.51 -2.03
C PHE A 233 -11.20 20.08 -1.84
N THR A 234 -10.81 19.38 -0.77
CA THR A 234 -11.26 18.02 -0.46
C THR A 234 -12.79 17.93 -0.36
N GLU A 235 -13.44 18.86 0.34
CA GLU A 235 -14.91 18.95 0.39
C GLU A 235 -15.53 19.10 -1.00
N SER A 236 -14.94 19.91 -1.89
CA SER A 236 -15.46 20.03 -3.26
C SER A 236 -15.23 18.78 -4.12
N VAL A 237 -14.28 17.92 -3.76
CA VAL A 237 -14.12 16.57 -4.36
C VAL A 237 -15.19 15.62 -3.81
N GLU A 238 -15.53 15.72 -2.53
CA GLU A 238 -16.63 14.98 -1.89
C GLU A 238 -17.98 15.38 -2.51
N GLU A 239 -18.31 16.67 -2.62
CA GLU A 239 -19.50 17.18 -3.33
C GLU A 239 -19.59 16.66 -4.79
N TYR A 240 -18.46 16.66 -5.50
CA TYR A 240 -18.38 16.16 -6.88
C TYR A 240 -18.54 14.64 -6.96
N ALA A 241 -18.12 13.90 -5.94
CA ALA A 241 -18.37 12.47 -5.82
C ALA A 241 -19.87 12.19 -5.66
N GLU A 242 -20.56 12.98 -4.84
CA GLU A 242 -22.00 12.87 -4.68
C GLU A 242 -22.74 13.12 -6.00
N GLU A 243 -22.38 14.18 -6.73
CA GLU A 243 -22.92 14.49 -8.07
C GLU A 243 -22.80 13.26 -8.99
N ILE A 244 -21.61 12.69 -9.15
CA ILE A 244 -21.36 11.61 -10.13
C ILE A 244 -21.97 10.27 -9.68
N LEU A 245 -21.78 9.91 -8.41
CA LEU A 245 -22.13 8.57 -7.91
C LEU A 245 -23.63 8.43 -7.65
N TYR A 246 -24.34 9.49 -7.24
CA TYR A 246 -25.78 9.44 -6.99
C TYR A 246 -26.63 9.81 -8.21
N THR A 247 -26.21 10.72 -9.10
CA THR A 247 -26.97 11.01 -10.35
C THR A 247 -27.03 9.81 -11.30
N SER A 248 -26.13 8.82 -11.12
CA SER A 248 -26.19 7.51 -11.78
C SER A 248 -27.44 6.68 -11.42
N ARG A 249 -28.17 7.01 -10.35
CA ARG A 249 -29.40 6.30 -9.96
C ARG A 249 -30.53 6.77 -10.89
N PRO A 250 -31.13 5.89 -11.72
CA PRO A 250 -32.18 6.31 -12.64
C PRO A 250 -33.35 6.90 -11.83
N SER A 251 -33.79 8.10 -12.19
CA SER A 251 -34.95 8.79 -11.61
C SER A 251 -36.26 8.09 -12.05
N SER A 252 -36.40 6.84 -11.63
CA SER A 252 -37.45 5.90 -12.00
C SER A 252 -38.67 6.00 -11.08
N GLN A 253 -38.62 6.86 -10.06
CA GLN A 253 -39.61 6.86 -9.00
C GLN A 253 -39.93 8.23 -8.38
N MET A 254 -39.68 9.34 -9.10
CA MET A 254 -40.63 10.45 -9.04
C MET A 254 -41.92 10.03 -9.76
N ARG A 255 -42.63 9.06 -9.15
CA ARG A 255 -44.07 8.94 -9.35
C ARG A 255 -44.62 10.27 -8.88
N THR A 256 -45.18 11.04 -9.82
CA THR A 256 -46.01 12.18 -9.50
C THR A 256 -47.18 11.65 -8.67
N SER A 257 -47.05 11.69 -7.35
CA SER A 257 -48.18 11.63 -6.44
C SER A 257 -48.95 12.93 -6.66
N VAL A 258 -49.74 12.94 -7.74
CA VAL A 258 -50.79 13.93 -7.95
C VAL A 258 -51.57 13.95 -6.64
N PRO A 259 -51.57 15.07 -5.88
CA PRO A 259 -52.34 15.11 -4.65
C PRO A 259 -53.78 14.82 -5.03
N ALA A 260 -54.34 13.77 -4.44
CA ALA A 260 -55.72 13.37 -4.69
C ALA A 260 -56.60 14.54 -4.27
N ARG A 261 -57.09 15.30 -5.25
CA ARG A 261 -57.96 16.44 -5.06
C ARG A 261 -59.19 15.95 -4.29
N GLU A 262 -59.35 16.39 -3.06
CA GLU A 262 -60.47 16.00 -2.20
C GLU A 262 -61.78 16.31 -2.92
N VAL A 263 -62.49 15.25 -3.32
CA VAL A 263 -63.88 15.33 -3.75
C VAL A 263 -64.72 15.02 -2.51
N PRO A 264 -65.57 15.95 -2.04
CA PRO A 264 -66.33 15.74 -0.81
C PRO A 264 -67.37 14.62 -0.96
N PRO A 265 -67.72 13.91 0.13
CA PRO A 265 -68.62 12.78 0.06
C PRO A 265 -70.06 13.23 -0.24
N ARG A 266 -70.64 12.68 -1.31
CA ARG A 266 -72.10 12.64 -1.49
C ARG A 266 -72.57 11.20 -1.52
N SER A 267 -73.46 10.89 -0.56
CA SER A 267 -74.16 9.62 -0.38
C SER A 267 -75.07 9.27 -1.57
N THR A 268 -75.65 8.06 -1.52
CA THR A 268 -76.61 7.46 -2.48
C THR A 268 -75.97 6.97 -3.80
N SER A 269 -76.40 5.88 -4.44
CA SER A 269 -77.30 4.78 -4.04
C SER A 269 -77.03 3.55 -4.93
N ILE A 270 -77.18 2.36 -4.32
CA ILE A 270 -77.63 1.08 -4.89
C ILE A 270 -77.95 1.07 -6.41
N GLN A 271 -77.28 0.20 -7.21
CA GLN A 271 -77.97 -0.85 -8.02
C GLN A 271 -77.04 -1.85 -8.76
N HIS A 272 -77.61 -3.01 -9.07
CA HIS A 272 -77.04 -4.22 -9.69
C HIS A 272 -76.59 -4.11 -11.15
N ARG A 273 -75.57 -4.92 -11.54
CA ARG A 273 -75.57 -5.98 -12.60
C ARG A 273 -74.11 -6.45 -12.84
N LEU A 274 -73.73 -7.73 -12.76
CA LEU A 274 -74.02 -8.94 -13.58
C LEU A 274 -73.60 -8.88 -15.06
N ASN A 275 -72.73 -9.86 -15.43
CA ASN A 275 -72.36 -10.35 -16.78
C ASN A 275 -71.63 -9.33 -17.71
N SER A 276 -70.57 -9.64 -18.47
CA SER A 276 -70.39 -10.81 -19.34
C SER A 276 -68.92 -11.01 -19.80
N ARG A 277 -68.52 -12.28 -19.96
CA ARG A 277 -67.44 -12.79 -20.84
C ARG A 277 -68.02 -12.87 -22.28
N PRO A 278 -67.33 -12.51 -23.39
CA PRO A 278 -66.29 -13.36 -24.06
C PRO A 278 -65.17 -12.52 -24.75
N SER A 279 -64.29 -12.97 -25.67
CA SER A 279 -63.96 -14.26 -26.32
C SER A 279 -62.47 -14.28 -26.78
N ILE A 280 -61.99 -15.41 -27.32
CA ILE A 280 -60.83 -15.51 -28.24
C ILE A 280 -61.37 -16.14 -29.55
N PRO A 281 -60.91 -15.73 -30.76
CA PRO A 281 -60.13 -16.65 -31.61
C PRO A 281 -59.02 -15.91 -32.43
N SER A 282 -57.80 -16.46 -32.57
CA SER A 282 -57.29 -17.21 -33.77
C SER A 282 -57.15 -16.38 -35.07
N ARG A 283 -56.23 -16.58 -36.02
CA ARG A 283 -55.24 -17.63 -36.36
C ARG A 283 -54.16 -16.98 -37.30
N PRO A 284 -53.25 -17.67 -38.04
CA PRO A 284 -51.97 -17.10 -38.48
C PRO A 284 -51.88 -16.84 -40.00
N ARG A 285 -50.74 -16.30 -40.46
CA ARG A 285 -50.26 -16.57 -41.83
C ARG A 285 -48.74 -16.61 -41.91
N SER A 286 -48.22 -17.73 -42.40
CA SER A 286 -46.86 -17.83 -42.92
C SER A 286 -46.75 -17.08 -44.26
N ASN A 287 -45.53 -16.74 -44.65
CA ASN A 287 -45.10 -16.79 -46.05
C ASN A 287 -43.58 -16.97 -46.08
N ALA A 288 -43.10 -17.72 -47.08
CA ALA A 288 -41.71 -18.13 -47.21
C ALA A 288 -40.93 -17.29 -48.24
N ILE A 289 -39.63 -17.15 -47.96
CA ILE A 289 -38.46 -17.33 -48.85
C ILE A 289 -38.75 -17.32 -50.39
N PRO A 290 -38.09 -16.42 -51.13
CA PRO A 290 -36.92 -16.78 -51.96
C PRO A 290 -35.70 -15.97 -51.50
N LEU A 291 -34.55 -16.55 -51.15
CA LEU A 291 -33.58 -17.25 -52.01
C LEU A 291 -33.22 -16.43 -53.26
N SER A 292 -32.04 -15.80 -53.26
CA SER A 292 -31.45 -15.15 -54.42
C SER A 292 -29.94 -15.29 -54.32
N ASP A 293 -29.38 -16.15 -55.18
CA ASP A 293 -27.94 -16.23 -55.42
C ASP A 293 -27.47 -14.95 -56.10
N HIS A 294 -26.45 -14.29 -55.54
CA HIS A 294 -25.57 -13.42 -56.30
C HIS A 294 -24.11 -13.70 -55.90
N THR A 295 -23.42 -14.36 -56.83
CA THR A 295 -21.97 -14.47 -56.91
C THR A 295 -21.35 -13.20 -57.51
N VAL A 296 -20.02 -13.08 -57.39
CA VAL A 296 -19.16 -12.01 -57.98
C VAL A 296 -19.28 -10.68 -57.18
N ASP A 297 -18.21 -9.97 -56.79
CA ASP A 297 -16.84 -9.91 -57.32
C ASP A 297 -15.73 -9.80 -56.26
N LYS A 298 -14.47 -10.07 -56.63
CA LYS A 298 -13.26 -9.83 -55.82
C LYS A 298 -12.50 -8.60 -56.34
N GLY A 299 -12.45 -7.53 -55.54
CA GLY A 299 -11.62 -6.33 -55.77
C GLY A 299 -10.66 -6.05 -54.60
N PRO A 300 -9.47 -5.45 -54.84
CA PRO A 300 -8.32 -5.61 -53.95
C PRO A 300 -8.34 -4.74 -52.68
N GLU A 301 -7.72 -5.29 -51.63
CA GLU A 301 -7.50 -4.65 -50.33
C GLU A 301 -6.75 -3.32 -50.46
N LYS A 302 -7.36 -2.23 -50.02
CA LYS A 302 -6.62 -1.04 -49.59
C LYS A 302 -6.21 -1.23 -48.14
N GLN A 303 -4.91 -1.36 -47.90
CA GLN A 303 -4.31 -1.35 -46.56
C GLN A 303 -4.69 -0.06 -45.83
N SER A 304 -5.75 -0.14 -45.02
CA SER A 304 -6.12 0.92 -44.10
C SER A 304 -5.21 0.83 -42.89
N SER A 305 -4.19 1.69 -42.84
CA SER A 305 -3.29 1.79 -41.71
C SER A 305 -4.08 2.09 -40.44
N SER A 306 -4.26 1.07 -39.58
CA SER A 306 -4.89 1.20 -38.27
C SER A 306 -4.03 2.10 -37.37
N ILE A 307 -4.30 3.40 -37.41
CA ILE A 307 -3.78 4.34 -36.41
C ILE A 307 -4.55 4.06 -35.12
N HIS A 308 -4.04 3.12 -34.33
CA HIS A 308 -4.45 2.95 -32.94
C HIS A 308 -4.12 4.23 -32.18
N LYS A 309 -5.08 5.16 -32.13
CA LYS A 309 -5.12 6.23 -31.15
C LYS A 309 -5.32 5.58 -29.78
N THR A 310 -4.22 5.14 -29.18
CA THR A 310 -4.16 4.92 -27.72
C THR A 310 -4.69 6.18 -27.06
N SER A 311 -5.62 6.02 -26.12
CA SER A 311 -6.20 7.16 -25.43
C SER A 311 -5.08 7.93 -24.72
N ASN A 312 -5.06 9.27 -24.81
CA ASN A 312 -4.20 10.11 -23.96
C ASN A 312 -4.32 9.71 -22.47
N PHE A 313 -5.45 9.12 -22.09
CA PHE A 313 -5.74 8.63 -20.75
C PHE A 313 -5.02 7.30 -20.38
N ASP A 314 -4.78 6.40 -21.34
CA ASP A 314 -3.98 5.19 -21.12
C ASP A 314 -2.48 5.50 -21.00
N GLN A 315 -2.07 6.64 -21.58
CA GLN A 315 -0.74 7.22 -21.38
C GLN A 315 -0.66 7.87 -19.98
N PHE A 316 -1.65 8.68 -19.62
CA PHE A 316 -1.80 9.28 -18.28
C PHE A 316 -1.71 8.25 -17.15
N GLN A 317 -2.47 7.14 -17.21
CA GLN A 317 -2.41 6.08 -16.19
C GLN A 317 -1.08 5.30 -16.13
N ARG A 318 -0.28 5.32 -17.20
CA ARG A 318 1.09 4.79 -17.18
C ARG A 318 2.06 5.79 -16.56
N GLU A 319 1.93 7.06 -16.92
CA GLU A 319 2.73 8.16 -16.40
C GLU A 319 2.56 8.33 -14.87
N ILE A 320 1.34 8.16 -14.33
CA ILE A 320 1.11 8.12 -12.87
C ILE A 320 1.94 7.00 -12.21
N ARG A 321 1.80 5.76 -12.71
CA ARG A 321 2.49 4.58 -12.16
C ARG A 321 4.01 4.69 -12.27
N ASP A 322 4.52 5.27 -13.35
CA ASP A 322 5.95 5.50 -13.53
C ASP A 322 6.49 6.57 -12.55
N ILE A 323 5.70 7.59 -12.21
CA ILE A 323 6.06 8.60 -11.20
C ILE A 323 6.07 7.97 -9.79
N GLU A 324 5.05 7.19 -9.44
CA GLU A 324 4.96 6.47 -8.16
C GLU A 324 6.11 5.46 -7.99
N HIS A 325 6.41 4.67 -9.02
CA HIS A 325 7.52 3.71 -9.00
C HIS A 325 8.90 4.40 -8.95
N ARG A 326 9.09 5.55 -9.60
CA ARG A 326 10.32 6.34 -9.49
C ARG A 326 10.52 6.97 -8.10
N GLY A 327 9.44 7.25 -7.36
CA GLY A 327 9.52 7.69 -5.96
C GLY A 327 9.80 6.56 -4.96
N SER A 328 9.51 5.31 -5.32
CA SER A 328 9.49 4.16 -4.40
C SER A 328 10.75 3.27 -4.40
N THR A 329 11.82 3.66 -5.10
CA THR A 329 13.09 2.90 -5.10
C THR A 329 13.91 3.19 -3.83
N ARG A 330 13.53 2.54 -2.72
CA ARG A 330 14.31 2.44 -1.47
C ARG A 330 14.78 0.99 -1.26
N GLU A 331 16.08 0.76 -1.24
CA GLU A 331 16.68 -0.48 -0.71
C GLU A 331 17.99 -0.20 0.07
N TYR A 332 17.98 0.83 0.93
CA TYR A 332 19.05 1.10 1.88
C TYR A 332 18.49 1.67 3.21
N MET A 333 17.74 0.85 3.95
CA MET A 333 17.37 1.13 5.33
C MET A 333 17.29 -0.17 6.12
N ASN A 334 18.15 -0.35 7.14
CA ASN A 334 17.92 -1.07 8.40
C ASN A 334 19.25 -1.19 9.17
N ASP A 335 19.69 -0.09 9.77
CA ASP A 335 20.58 -0.14 10.94
C ASP A 335 19.79 0.45 12.12
N PRO A 336 19.34 -0.36 13.09
CA PRO A 336 18.54 0.11 14.21
C PRO A 336 19.38 0.73 15.33
N ASP A 337 20.69 0.51 15.36
CA ASP A 337 21.56 0.89 16.48
C ASP A 337 22.19 2.27 16.26
N GLY A 338 21.34 3.30 16.33
CA GLY A 338 21.70 4.72 16.20
C GLY A 338 22.69 5.24 17.26
N ASN A 339 23.96 4.85 17.18
CA ASN A 339 25.00 5.18 18.15
C ASN A 339 25.81 6.42 17.73
N ILE A 340 25.21 7.59 17.95
CA ILE A 340 25.63 8.90 17.38
C ILE A 340 26.89 9.52 18.05
N MET A 341 27.45 8.89 19.09
CA MET A 341 28.47 9.52 19.97
C MET A 341 29.95 9.15 19.72
N SER A 342 30.26 8.34 18.69
CA SER A 342 31.67 7.97 18.41
C SER A 342 32.39 9.00 17.54
N ARG A 343 33.47 9.59 18.06
CA ARG A 343 34.38 10.47 17.28
C ARG A 343 34.83 9.78 15.98
N PRO A 344 34.93 10.49 14.84
CA PRO A 344 35.41 9.91 13.60
C PRO A 344 36.87 9.48 13.75
N LYS A 345 37.13 8.17 13.74
CA LYS A 345 38.48 7.63 13.63
C LYS A 345 38.99 7.94 12.21
N MET A 346 39.82 8.98 12.08
CA MET A 346 40.58 9.23 10.87
C MET A 346 41.45 8.00 10.56
N LYS A 347 41.03 7.18 9.60
CA LYS A 347 41.85 6.09 9.06
C LYS A 347 42.98 6.71 8.25
N SER A 348 44.20 6.56 8.76
CA SER A 348 45.43 6.87 8.05
C SER A 348 45.47 6.15 6.70
N ARG A 349 45.84 6.90 5.66
CA ARG A 349 45.82 6.48 4.26
C ARG A 349 46.99 5.52 3.96
N SER A 350 46.80 4.23 4.20
CA SER A 350 47.70 3.17 3.75
C SER A 350 47.00 2.23 2.77
N SER A 351 47.69 1.92 1.68
CA SER A 351 47.19 1.15 0.54
C SER A 351 47.14 -0.35 0.84
N SER A 352 45.93 -0.93 0.86
CA SER A 352 45.71 -2.37 0.67
C SER A 352 44.31 -2.59 0.11
N ALA A 353 44.21 -3.35 -0.98
CA ALA A 353 42.91 -3.72 -1.54
C ALA A 353 42.16 -4.66 -0.58
N THR A 354 40.91 -4.34 -0.26
CA THR A 354 39.99 -5.29 0.36
C THR A 354 38.58 -4.92 -0.08
N ALA A 355 37.92 -5.83 -0.79
CA ALA A 355 36.55 -5.65 -1.21
C ALA A 355 35.60 -5.95 -0.05
N SER A 356 34.72 -4.99 0.26
CA SER A 356 33.57 -5.18 1.16
C SER A 356 32.41 -4.35 0.57
N SER A 357 31.54 -4.92 -0.26
CA SER A 357 30.44 -5.82 0.12
C SER A 357 29.24 -5.13 0.78
N SER A 358 28.67 -4.13 0.10
CA SER A 358 27.22 -3.95 0.11
C SER A 358 26.63 -4.87 -0.95
N THR A 359 26.33 -6.11 -0.58
CA THR A 359 25.71 -7.08 -1.48
C THR A 359 24.26 -6.64 -1.71
N GLU A 360 24.00 -5.89 -2.79
CA GLU A 360 22.64 -5.74 -3.30
C GLU A 360 22.04 -7.15 -3.45
N GLU A 361 20.89 -7.39 -2.83
CA GLU A 361 20.19 -8.67 -2.94
C GLU A 361 19.51 -8.72 -4.31
N GLN A 362 20.31 -8.99 -5.34
CA GLN A 362 19.90 -8.97 -6.73
C GLN A 362 18.65 -9.83 -6.94
N GLU A 363 17.51 -9.17 -7.18
CA GLU A 363 16.24 -9.82 -7.48
C GLU A 363 16.36 -10.52 -8.84
N LEU A 364 16.46 -11.85 -8.83
CA LEU A 364 16.76 -12.64 -10.02
C LEU A 364 15.54 -12.81 -10.92
N ARG A 365 14.36 -13.03 -10.33
CA ARG A 365 13.08 -13.18 -11.04
C ARG A 365 11.91 -12.69 -10.18
N ARG A 366 10.88 -12.17 -10.86
CA ARG A 366 9.59 -11.79 -10.27
C ARG A 366 8.45 -12.37 -11.10
N GLN A 367 7.42 -12.87 -10.43
CA GLN A 367 6.19 -13.32 -11.06
C GLN A 367 4.98 -12.92 -10.21
N ASN A 368 3.93 -12.43 -10.86
CA ASN A 368 2.67 -12.08 -10.19
C ASN A 368 1.61 -13.13 -10.59
N ILE A 369 0.88 -13.68 -9.61
CA ILE A 369 -0.16 -14.69 -9.82
C ILE A 369 -1.39 -14.27 -9.02
N GLY A 370 -2.45 -13.87 -9.73
CA GLY A 370 -3.63 -13.28 -9.11
C GLY A 370 -3.27 -12.00 -8.33
N SER A 371 -3.59 -11.99 -7.05
CA SER A 371 -3.25 -10.96 -6.05
C SER A 371 -1.81 -11.03 -5.55
N HIS A 372 -1.10 -12.15 -5.73
CA HIS A 372 0.17 -12.42 -5.07
C HIS A 372 1.38 -12.02 -5.91
N THR A 373 2.40 -11.44 -5.27
CA THR A 373 3.72 -11.20 -5.86
C THR A 373 4.73 -12.21 -5.31
N ILE A 374 5.43 -12.92 -6.19
CA ILE A 374 6.49 -13.87 -5.85
C ILE A 374 7.81 -13.36 -6.43
N LYS A 375 8.87 -13.28 -5.60
CA LYS A 375 10.22 -12.88 -6.00
C LYS A 375 11.24 -13.94 -5.62
N LEU A 376 12.19 -14.21 -6.51
CA LEU A 376 13.33 -15.10 -6.27
C LEU A 376 14.61 -14.27 -6.07
N GLY A 377 15.25 -14.42 -4.91
CA GLY A 377 16.60 -13.94 -4.64
C GLY A 377 17.62 -15.08 -4.62
N ASN A 378 18.89 -14.76 -4.37
CA ASN A 378 19.99 -15.75 -4.38
C ASN A 378 19.79 -16.92 -3.40
N ARG A 379 19.26 -16.67 -2.19
CA ARG A 379 19.05 -17.68 -1.13
C ARG A 379 17.73 -17.48 -0.38
N HIS A 380 16.75 -16.89 -1.04
CA HIS A 380 15.43 -16.67 -0.46
C HIS A 380 14.36 -16.53 -1.55
N VAL A 381 13.11 -16.79 -1.18
CA VAL A 381 11.92 -16.44 -1.97
C VAL A 381 11.08 -15.48 -1.15
N ASN A 382 10.60 -14.39 -1.74
CA ASN A 382 9.60 -13.52 -1.11
C ASN A 382 8.23 -13.82 -1.71
N PHE A 383 7.23 -14.04 -0.88
CA PHE A 383 5.82 -14.17 -1.26
C PHE A 383 5.05 -13.09 -0.52
N ASN A 384 4.51 -12.13 -1.27
CA ASN A 384 3.98 -10.87 -0.74
C ASN A 384 5.02 -10.19 0.18
N GLU A 385 4.69 -9.96 1.45
CA GLU A 385 5.59 -9.34 2.44
C GLU A 385 6.42 -10.38 3.22
N HIS A 386 6.20 -11.68 2.99
CA HIS A 386 6.81 -12.77 3.74
C HIS A 386 8.05 -13.31 3.03
N ARG A 387 9.16 -13.42 3.76
CA ARG A 387 10.46 -13.89 3.27
C ARG A 387 10.76 -15.31 3.74
N PHE A 388 11.05 -16.19 2.78
CA PHE A 388 11.34 -17.60 2.95
C PHE A 388 12.84 -17.82 2.67
N PRO A 389 13.68 -17.94 3.70
CA PRO A 389 15.10 -18.26 3.51
C PRO A 389 15.27 -19.69 2.99
N ALA A 390 16.30 -19.92 2.19
CA ALA A 390 16.68 -21.23 1.68
C ALA A 390 18.18 -21.48 1.90
N THR A 391 18.58 -22.75 2.05
CA THR A 391 20.00 -23.10 2.24
C THR A 391 20.85 -22.77 1.02
N ASP A 392 20.30 -22.88 -0.19
CA ASP A 392 20.98 -22.56 -1.44
C ASP A 392 20.00 -22.05 -2.51
N HIS A 393 20.54 -21.63 -3.66
CA HIS A 393 19.75 -21.11 -4.76
C HIS A 393 18.87 -22.18 -5.43
N ALA A 394 19.30 -23.44 -5.48
CA ALA A 394 18.55 -24.51 -6.13
C ALA A 394 17.27 -24.85 -5.34
N ILE A 395 17.33 -24.81 -4.00
CA ILE A 395 16.17 -24.95 -3.13
C ILE A 395 15.26 -23.72 -3.21
N ALA A 396 15.82 -22.50 -3.29
CA ALA A 396 15.03 -21.28 -3.51
C ALA A 396 14.28 -21.33 -4.86
N GLU A 397 14.96 -21.69 -5.96
CA GLU A 397 14.35 -21.83 -7.28
C GLU A 397 13.31 -22.95 -7.31
N ALA A 398 13.60 -24.12 -6.70
CA ALA A 398 12.63 -25.21 -6.62
C ALA A 398 11.36 -24.82 -5.83
N PHE A 399 11.50 -24.03 -4.75
CA PHE A 399 10.36 -23.53 -3.97
C PHE A 399 9.58 -22.45 -4.75
N PHE A 400 10.28 -21.54 -5.44
CA PHE A 400 9.67 -20.56 -6.34
C PHE A 400 8.84 -21.23 -7.43
N GLN A 401 9.39 -22.24 -8.11
CA GLN A 401 8.65 -23.01 -9.14
C GLN A 401 7.45 -23.77 -8.56
N ALA A 402 7.56 -24.29 -7.34
CA ALA A 402 6.46 -24.98 -6.66
C ALA A 402 5.32 -24.02 -6.26
N LEU A 403 5.64 -22.81 -5.78
CA LEU A 403 4.67 -21.73 -5.56
C LEU A 403 4.00 -21.31 -6.87
N VAL A 404 4.79 -21.07 -7.92
CA VAL A 404 4.29 -20.68 -9.26
C VAL A 404 3.35 -21.72 -9.85
N SER A 405 3.65 -23.01 -9.65
CA SER A 405 2.82 -24.13 -10.13
C SER A 405 1.56 -24.35 -9.28
N SER A 406 1.53 -23.88 -8.02
CA SER A 406 0.43 -24.07 -7.06
C SER A 406 -0.44 -22.82 -6.93
N GLY A 407 -0.75 -22.16 -8.05
CA GLY A 407 -1.47 -20.88 -8.10
C GLY A 407 -2.83 -20.89 -7.39
N ASP A 408 -3.50 -22.04 -7.36
CA ASP A 408 -4.76 -22.31 -6.66
C ASP A 408 -4.66 -22.31 -5.13
N LYS A 409 -3.44 -22.41 -4.59
CA LYS A 409 -3.18 -22.55 -3.14
C LYS A 409 -2.57 -21.31 -2.50
N LEU A 410 -2.32 -20.26 -3.29
CA LEU A 410 -1.66 -19.04 -2.83
C LEU A 410 -2.55 -18.23 -1.87
N ASP A 411 -3.85 -18.12 -2.14
CA ASP A 411 -4.81 -17.49 -1.21
C ASP A 411 -4.83 -18.21 0.15
N ALA A 412 -4.75 -19.55 0.14
CA ALA A 412 -4.73 -20.36 1.36
C ALA A 412 -3.40 -20.25 2.13
N LEU A 413 -2.29 -19.99 1.43
CA LEU A 413 -1.00 -19.70 2.05
C LEU A 413 -1.01 -18.30 2.68
N ASP A 414 -1.46 -17.28 1.94
CA ASP A 414 -1.55 -15.89 2.38
C ASP A 414 -2.46 -15.74 3.60
N TYR A 415 -3.65 -16.35 3.58
CA TYR A 415 -4.56 -16.43 4.73
C TYR A 415 -3.92 -17.07 5.97
N VAL A 416 -3.05 -18.06 5.78
CA VAL A 416 -2.37 -18.76 6.88
C VAL A 416 -1.21 -17.93 7.44
N LEU A 417 -0.48 -17.21 6.59
CA LEU A 417 0.58 -16.28 6.96
C LEU A 417 0.03 -15.00 7.63
N SER A 418 -1.17 -14.55 7.25
CA SER A 418 -1.82 -13.37 7.83
C SER A 418 -2.39 -13.60 9.24
N GLN A 419 -2.42 -14.84 9.75
CA GLN A 419 -2.98 -15.12 11.08
C GLN A 419 -2.00 -14.74 12.19
N PRO A 420 -2.48 -14.07 13.28
CA PRO A 420 -1.65 -13.78 14.45
C PRO A 420 -0.97 -15.03 15.01
N SER A 421 0.33 -14.91 15.29
CA SER A 421 1.26 -16.03 15.52
C SER A 421 1.06 -16.71 16.89
N THR A 422 -0.05 -17.42 17.03
CA THR A 422 -0.52 -17.99 18.30
C THR A 422 0.03 -19.37 18.66
N ALA A 423 0.66 -20.08 17.71
CA ALA A 423 1.42 -21.32 17.96
C ALA A 423 2.34 -21.64 16.77
N ASN A 424 3.31 -22.55 16.96
CA ASN A 424 4.08 -23.16 15.86
C ASN A 424 3.12 -23.86 14.89
N ARG A 425 2.84 -23.24 13.74
CA ARG A 425 1.96 -23.82 12.71
C ARG A 425 2.81 -24.42 11.59
N ARG A 426 2.38 -25.57 11.08
CA ARG A 426 2.95 -26.20 9.89
C ARG A 426 1.89 -26.21 8.81
N TRP A 427 2.26 -25.81 7.60
CA TRP A 427 1.38 -25.80 6.43
C TRP A 427 1.96 -26.67 5.33
N PHE A 428 1.09 -27.44 4.68
CA PHE A 428 1.44 -28.52 3.75
C PHE A 428 0.64 -28.43 2.44
N GLY A 429 0.22 -27.22 2.03
CA GLY A 429 -0.63 -27.06 0.83
C GLY A 429 0.12 -27.38 -0.47
N ILE A 430 1.39 -26.98 -0.55
CA ILE A 430 2.25 -27.26 -1.72
C ILE A 430 2.84 -28.66 -1.56
N GLU A 431 2.67 -29.49 -2.59
CA GLU A 431 3.09 -30.89 -2.57
C GLU A 431 4.62 -31.01 -2.44
N GLY A 432 5.09 -31.88 -1.54
CA GLY A 432 6.52 -32.06 -1.26
C GLY A 432 7.16 -30.95 -0.41
N TRP A 433 6.41 -29.93 0.02
CA TRP A 433 6.92 -28.82 0.82
C TRP A 433 6.18 -28.67 2.15
N MET A 434 6.95 -28.44 3.22
CA MET A 434 6.44 -28.08 4.54
C MET A 434 6.90 -26.67 4.88
N ILE A 435 5.93 -25.79 5.16
CA ILE A 435 6.17 -24.42 5.59
C ILE A 435 5.95 -24.35 7.10
N ASN A 436 7.02 -24.12 7.85
CA ASN A 436 7.00 -23.95 9.30
C ASN A 436 6.91 -22.45 9.63
N MET A 437 5.84 -22.04 10.32
CA MET A 437 5.69 -20.69 10.87
C MET A 437 6.00 -20.71 12.36
N TYR A 438 7.03 -19.95 12.72
CA TYR A 438 7.47 -19.76 14.09
C TYR A 438 7.16 -18.34 14.55
N ALA A 439 6.58 -18.22 15.74
CA ALA A 439 6.61 -16.95 16.48
C ALA A 439 8.08 -16.53 16.64
N SER A 440 8.41 -15.31 16.19
CA SER A 440 9.78 -14.80 16.22
C SER A 440 10.45 -15.02 17.59
N PRO A 441 11.76 -15.36 17.64
CA PRO A 441 12.52 -15.36 18.88
C PRO A 441 12.48 -14.00 19.61
N ALA A 442 12.17 -12.91 18.90
CA ALA A 442 11.85 -11.62 19.50
C ALA A 442 10.46 -11.63 20.16
N ALA A 443 9.42 -12.15 19.49
CA ALA A 443 8.07 -12.29 20.06
C ALA A 443 8.04 -13.22 21.30
N LYS A 444 8.80 -14.32 21.31
CA LYS A 444 8.97 -15.16 22.52
C LYS A 444 9.65 -14.41 23.66
N ARG A 445 10.66 -13.58 23.37
CA ARG A 445 11.31 -12.72 24.37
C ARG A 445 10.38 -11.61 24.85
N LEU A 446 9.63 -10.97 23.95
CA LEU A 446 8.65 -9.93 24.27
C LEU A 446 7.52 -10.50 25.13
N ALA A 447 6.94 -11.65 24.78
CA ALA A 447 5.92 -12.32 25.57
C ALA A 447 6.42 -12.76 26.97
N HIS A 448 7.68 -13.18 27.09
CA HIS A 448 8.31 -13.40 28.39
C HIS A 448 8.46 -12.08 29.17
N PHE A 449 8.91 -11.01 28.51
CA PHE A 449 9.09 -9.68 29.11
C PHE A 449 7.76 -9.05 29.53
N GLU A 450 6.69 -9.18 28.75
CA GLU A 450 5.33 -8.75 29.09
C GLU A 450 4.75 -9.56 30.25
N ARG A 451 5.03 -10.87 30.31
CA ARG A 451 4.63 -11.71 31.45
C ARG A 451 5.36 -11.28 32.74
N THR A 452 6.59 -10.78 32.63
CA THR A 452 7.32 -10.15 33.74
C THR A 452 6.83 -8.72 34.03
N ALA A 453 6.49 -7.93 33.01
CA ALA A 453 6.04 -6.54 33.14
C ALA A 453 4.61 -6.41 33.69
N ARG A 454 3.74 -7.42 33.48
CA ARG A 454 2.45 -7.52 34.18
C ARG A 454 2.58 -7.67 35.69
N ILE A 455 3.73 -8.14 36.19
CA ILE A 455 4.03 -8.20 37.63
C ILE A 455 4.53 -6.84 38.14
N SER A 456 5.02 -5.95 37.27
CA SER A 456 5.59 -4.63 37.62
C SER A 456 4.81 -3.40 37.14
N GLY A 457 3.65 -3.57 36.49
CA GLY A 457 2.69 -2.48 36.22
C GLY A 457 3.01 -1.53 35.05
N ALA A 458 4.03 -1.80 34.23
CA ALA A 458 4.39 -0.94 33.10
C ALA A 458 3.57 -1.25 31.83
N ARG A 459 3.16 -0.23 31.07
CA ARG A 459 2.56 -0.36 29.72
C ARG A 459 3.55 0.14 28.67
N TYR A 460 3.76 -0.63 27.61
CA TYR A 460 4.52 -0.23 26.41
C TYR A 460 3.65 -0.31 25.15
N GLY A 461 4.07 0.40 24.10
CA GLY A 461 3.41 0.43 22.80
C GLY A 461 3.56 -0.88 22.03
N ARG A 462 2.62 -1.14 21.12
CA ARG A 462 2.53 -2.39 20.34
C ARG A 462 3.22 -2.23 18.99
N ASP A 463 4.50 -2.60 18.92
CA ASP A 463 5.23 -2.75 17.65
C ASP A 463 4.97 -4.15 17.03
N GLY A 464 5.12 -4.25 15.71
CA GLY A 464 4.63 -5.39 14.92
C GLY A 464 5.30 -6.75 15.20
N GLU A 465 4.50 -7.82 15.23
CA GLU A 465 4.99 -9.19 15.31
C GLU A 465 5.57 -9.64 13.96
N TYR A 466 6.89 -9.85 13.89
CA TYR A 466 7.51 -10.54 12.76
C TYR A 466 7.27 -12.05 12.87
N ILE A 467 6.82 -12.69 11.79
CA ILE A 467 6.71 -14.16 11.69
C ILE A 467 7.98 -14.68 11.04
N TRP A 468 8.66 -15.64 11.68
CA TRP A 468 9.75 -16.38 11.05
C TRP A 468 9.19 -17.58 10.31
N VAL A 469 9.51 -17.69 9.03
CA VAL A 469 9.04 -18.78 8.18
C VAL A 469 10.24 -19.56 7.67
N ASP A 470 10.18 -20.88 7.74
CA ASP A 470 11.18 -21.79 7.19
C ASP A 470 10.48 -22.81 6.27
N CYS A 471 11.15 -23.23 5.20
CA CYS A 471 10.61 -24.16 4.21
C CYS A 471 11.53 -25.36 4.03
N HIS A 472 10.98 -26.56 4.18
CA HIS A 472 11.71 -27.81 3.97
C HIS A 472 11.04 -28.64 2.88
N LYS A 473 11.86 -29.14 1.96
CA LYS A 473 11.46 -30.16 0.98
C LYS A 473 11.44 -31.52 1.69
N LEU A 474 10.30 -32.19 1.67
CA LEU A 474 10.12 -33.50 2.31
C LEU A 474 10.79 -34.58 1.46
N LEU A 475 11.59 -35.46 2.07
CA LEU A 475 12.18 -36.60 1.37
C LEU A 475 11.25 -37.82 1.47
N PRO A 476 11.21 -38.73 0.46
CA PRO A 476 10.29 -39.87 0.47
C PRO A 476 10.44 -40.88 1.62
N ARG A 477 11.47 -40.77 2.46
CA ARG A 477 11.66 -41.62 3.67
C ARG A 477 11.04 -41.02 4.94
N ASP A 478 10.75 -39.72 4.97
CA ASP A 478 10.28 -39.04 6.18
C ASP A 478 8.82 -39.39 6.54
N THR A 479 8.07 -39.93 5.58
CA THR A 479 6.67 -40.36 5.76
C THR A 479 6.50 -41.60 6.61
N GLU A 480 7.47 -42.52 6.68
CA GLU A 480 7.40 -43.71 7.55
C GLU A 480 7.82 -43.41 9.00
N HIS A 481 8.77 -42.49 9.20
CA HIS A 481 9.17 -42.07 10.55
C HIS A 481 8.08 -41.26 11.28
N ARG A 482 7.17 -40.64 10.52
CA ARG A 482 6.00 -39.89 11.00
C ARG A 482 5.13 -40.71 11.98
N ASP A 483 4.78 -41.93 11.61
CA ASP A 483 3.83 -42.73 12.39
C ASP A 483 4.47 -43.30 13.66
N ARG A 484 5.76 -43.66 13.63
CA ARG A 484 6.51 -44.03 14.84
C ARG A 484 6.63 -42.89 15.84
N ASN A 485 6.91 -41.67 15.39
CA ASN A 485 7.04 -40.53 16.31
C ASN A 485 5.69 -40.11 16.91
N LEU A 486 4.59 -40.26 16.17
CA LEU A 486 3.22 -40.09 16.69
C LEU A 486 2.86 -41.14 17.76
N GLN A 487 3.36 -42.38 17.63
CA GLN A 487 3.18 -43.42 18.63
C GLN A 487 3.92 -43.07 19.94
N ILE A 488 5.20 -42.67 19.84
CA ILE A 488 6.06 -42.34 21.00
C ILE A 488 5.50 -41.14 21.77
N MET A 489 5.08 -40.07 21.07
CA MET A 489 4.51 -38.89 21.72
C MET A 489 3.25 -39.20 22.54
N LYS A 490 2.38 -40.09 22.06
CA LYS A 490 1.18 -40.52 22.81
C LYS A 490 1.53 -41.32 24.06
N GLU A 491 2.60 -42.11 24.03
CA GLU A 491 3.09 -42.85 25.18
C GLU A 491 3.65 -41.92 26.27
N ASP A 492 4.39 -40.89 25.88
CA ASP A 492 4.96 -39.93 26.84
C ASP A 492 3.91 -38.94 27.39
N GLU A 493 2.90 -38.59 26.60
CA GLU A 493 1.73 -37.82 27.07
C GLU A 493 0.92 -38.59 28.13
N LEU A 494 0.74 -39.90 27.96
CA LEU A 494 0.12 -40.77 28.97
C LEU A 494 0.96 -40.88 30.25
N LYS A 495 2.30 -40.99 30.15
CA LYS A 495 3.21 -40.97 31.31
C LYS A 495 3.13 -39.64 32.07
N LEU A 496 3.06 -38.52 31.35
CA LEU A 496 2.95 -37.19 31.95
C LEU A 496 1.64 -37.01 32.72
N LEU A 497 0.51 -37.46 32.15
CA LEU A 497 -0.80 -37.41 32.80
C LEU A 497 -0.86 -38.28 34.08
N ALA A 498 -0.23 -39.45 34.07
CA ALA A 498 -0.08 -40.26 35.28
C ALA A 498 0.72 -39.55 36.38
N LEU A 499 1.82 -38.87 36.01
CA LEU A 499 2.67 -38.10 36.92
C LEU A 499 1.95 -36.88 37.52
N ILE A 500 1.16 -36.16 36.72
CA ILE A 500 0.33 -35.05 37.18
C ILE A 500 -0.74 -35.54 38.16
N THR A 501 -1.37 -36.69 37.87
CA THR A 501 -2.40 -37.29 38.73
C THR A 501 -1.83 -37.67 40.11
N GLU A 502 -0.64 -38.26 40.18
CA GLU A 502 0.00 -38.59 41.46
C GLU A 502 0.49 -37.33 42.21
N LEU A 503 0.93 -36.29 41.50
CA LEU A 503 1.30 -35.00 42.13
C LEU A 503 0.10 -34.32 42.79
N ASP A 504 -1.07 -34.29 42.15
CA ASP A 504 -2.28 -33.76 42.78
C ASP A 504 -2.77 -34.66 43.93
N ARG A 505 -2.57 -36.00 43.84
CA ARG A 505 -2.85 -36.92 44.95
C ARG A 505 -1.98 -36.62 46.17
N LEU A 506 -0.67 -36.42 45.97
CA LEU A 506 0.27 -36.02 47.03
C LEU A 506 -0.08 -34.63 47.59
N ARG A 507 -0.46 -33.69 46.73
CA ARG A 507 -0.87 -32.34 47.14
C ARG A 507 -2.12 -32.33 48.04
N GLN A 508 -3.08 -33.22 47.79
CA GLN A 508 -4.26 -33.38 48.65
C GLN A 508 -3.94 -34.01 50.02
N THR A 509 -2.82 -34.72 50.16
CA THR A 509 -2.38 -35.28 51.46
C THR A 509 -1.65 -34.28 52.36
N HIS A 510 -1.25 -33.11 51.86
CA HIS A 510 -0.52 -32.10 52.64
C HIS A 510 -1.43 -30.95 53.11
N ASN A 511 -1.85 -31.02 54.38
CA ASN A 511 -2.71 -30.02 55.02
C ASN A 511 -1.89 -28.81 55.51
N PRO A 512 -2.12 -27.57 55.06
CA PRO A 512 -1.27 -26.42 55.39
C PRO A 512 -1.70 -25.78 56.72
N GLY A 513 -1.03 -26.15 57.81
CA GLY A 513 -1.46 -25.80 59.17
C GLY A 513 -0.35 -25.57 60.18
N THR A 514 0.78 -24.94 59.80
CA THR A 514 1.71 -24.28 60.75
C THR A 514 2.74 -23.42 60.01
N THR A 515 2.92 -22.17 60.44
CA THR A 515 4.10 -21.33 60.14
C THR A 515 5.07 -21.37 61.32
N PRO A 516 6.39 -21.33 61.07
CA PRO A 516 7.25 -20.49 61.91
C PRO A 516 8.27 -19.65 61.11
N GLU A 517 9.14 -18.97 61.86
CA GLU A 517 9.82 -17.72 61.52
C GLU A 517 11.24 -17.85 60.92
N VAL A 518 11.62 -16.80 60.17
CA VAL A 518 12.87 -15.98 60.21
C VAL A 518 14.27 -16.64 60.35
N SER A 519 15.25 -15.99 59.69
CA SER A 519 16.71 -16.22 59.65
C SER A 519 17.17 -17.34 58.69
N GLY A 520 18.36 -17.31 58.08
CA GLY A 520 19.48 -16.37 58.09
C GLY A 520 20.78 -17.12 57.71
N TRP A 521 21.87 -16.40 57.35
CA TRP A 521 23.25 -16.91 57.14
C TRP A 521 23.67 -17.63 55.83
N ASN A 522 24.42 -16.91 55.00
CA ASN A 522 25.87 -17.10 54.70
C ASN A 522 26.52 -18.50 54.41
N MET A 523 27.19 -18.53 53.24
CA MET A 523 28.58 -18.99 52.95
C MET A 523 28.97 -20.43 52.52
N ARG A 524 29.92 -20.43 51.55
CA ARG A 524 31.05 -21.36 51.27
C ARG A 524 30.86 -22.71 50.53
N LEU A 525 31.36 -22.71 49.29
CA LEU A 525 32.55 -23.45 48.79
C LEU A 525 32.71 -24.96 49.10
N LEU A 526 32.85 -25.76 48.04
CA LEU A 526 33.84 -26.85 47.97
C LEU A 526 34.39 -27.03 46.54
N ILE A 527 35.69 -27.29 46.45
CA ILE A 527 36.46 -27.61 45.23
C ILE A 527 36.99 -29.05 45.42
N PRO A 528 37.18 -29.83 44.34
CA PRO A 528 38.22 -30.86 44.30
C PRO A 528 39.31 -30.51 43.28
N GLN A 529 40.58 -30.53 43.71
CA GLN A 529 41.75 -30.50 42.82
C GLN A 529 42.21 -31.91 42.45
N GLY A 530 42.92 -32.03 41.32
CA GLY A 530 43.65 -33.24 40.94
C GLY A 530 44.43 -33.08 39.63
N GLY A 531 45.64 -32.51 39.69
CA GLY A 531 46.67 -32.67 38.64
C GLY A 531 47.51 -33.95 38.85
N PRO A 532 48.71 -34.12 38.25
CA PRO A 532 49.56 -33.08 37.63
C PRO A 532 50.34 -33.44 36.33
N SER A 533 51.01 -32.43 35.74
CA SER A 533 52.30 -32.42 34.98
C SER A 533 52.53 -33.38 33.78
N ALA A 534 53.12 -32.94 32.65
CA ALA A 534 54.48 -32.35 32.58
C ALA A 534 54.87 -31.73 31.21
N ARG A 535 55.87 -30.82 31.24
CA ARG A 535 56.83 -30.36 30.18
C ARG A 535 56.26 -29.81 28.86
N VAL A 536 56.48 -28.56 28.44
CA VAL A 536 57.73 -27.79 28.19
C VAL A 536 58.56 -28.30 26.99
N THR A 537 58.52 -27.55 25.88
CA THR A 537 59.72 -27.06 25.16
C THR A 537 59.36 -25.97 24.15
N ASP A 538 60.21 -24.94 24.04
CA ASP A 538 60.16 -23.90 23.01
C ASP A 538 60.77 -24.36 21.68
N ASN A 539 60.33 -23.73 20.57
CA ASN A 539 61.16 -23.14 19.48
C ASN A 539 60.25 -22.85 18.27
N SER A 540 60.06 -21.60 17.81
CA SER A 540 61.00 -20.69 17.14
C SER A 540 61.10 -20.89 15.62
N THR A 541 60.58 -19.92 14.84
CA THR A 541 60.95 -19.54 13.44
C THR A 541 60.94 -20.63 12.34
N ARG A 542 60.40 -20.44 11.12
CA ARG A 542 60.60 -19.36 10.14
C ARG A 542 59.78 -19.70 8.87
N ALA A 543 59.46 -18.70 8.04
CA ALA A 543 58.73 -18.91 6.78
C ALA A 543 59.58 -19.53 5.64
N LYS A 544 58.93 -20.32 4.76
CA LYS A 544 58.85 -20.11 3.29
C LYS A 544 58.09 -21.25 2.57
N THR A 545 57.13 -20.88 1.74
CA THR A 545 56.69 -21.60 0.52
C THR A 545 57.60 -21.21 -0.67
N PRO A 546 57.47 -21.81 -1.89
CA PRO A 546 56.58 -22.90 -2.33
C PRO A 546 57.30 -24.08 -3.03
N GLU A 547 56.64 -25.24 -3.07
CA GLU A 547 56.15 -25.91 -4.30
C GLU A 547 55.02 -26.89 -3.93
#